data_AF-A0A165NIW4-F1
#
_entry.id   AF-A0A165NIW4-F1
#
_cell.length_a   1.000
_cell.length_b   1.000
_cell.length_c   1.000
_cell.angle_alpha   90.00
_cell.angle_beta   90.00
_cell.angle_gamma   90.00
#
_symmetry.space_group_name_H-M   'P 1'
#
loop_
_entity.id
_entity.type
_entity.pdbx_description
1 polymer ?
#
loop_
_entity_poly.entity_id
_entity_poly.type
_entity_poly.pdbx_seq_one_letter_code
_entity_poly.pdbx_strand_id
1 'polypeptide(L)'
;MSDRFVATRAFAQWSSDSVSILYHSETRTLHVPLSGRLSIVRVQDEVAWETFPATGYTIKPDRRFSKSGTWTVARHGKLRRPANELIAYISGIWHYLGTYEFVSSEKFPPLVFRELSEQAQRRVVTLAGSKRRHDEIQSMLQDGEISMTKITFRRVGVNQGLWDFLASHVDLNTDGNQEEGGDDSEEMD
;
A
#
# COMPACT_ATOMS: atom_id res chain seq x y z
N MET A 1 -20.45 -14.39 -18.49
CA MET A 1 -21.32 -13.27 -18.09
C MET A 1 -20.49 -12.37 -17.19
N SER A 2 -20.47 -11.08 -17.50
CA SER A 2 -19.50 -10.09 -17.02
C SER A 2 -19.49 -9.87 -15.51
N ASP A 3 -18.35 -10.11 -14.87
CA ASP A 3 -17.99 -9.45 -13.61
C ASP A 3 -17.58 -8.00 -13.93
N ARG A 4 -18.48 -7.05 -13.64
CA ARG A 4 -18.16 -5.62 -13.72
C ARG A 4 -17.38 -5.21 -12.47
N PHE A 5 -16.06 -5.17 -12.63
CA PHE A 5 -15.13 -4.48 -11.73
C PHE A 5 -15.23 -2.97 -11.94
N VAL A 6 -15.73 -2.21 -10.95
CA VAL A 6 -15.32 -0.82 -10.70
C VAL A 6 -15.68 -0.45 -9.25
N ALA A 7 -14.70 -0.02 -8.45
CA ALA A 7 -14.96 0.75 -7.24
C ALA A 7 -14.14 2.05 -7.34
N THR A 8 -14.82 3.18 -7.52
CA THR A 8 -14.20 4.48 -7.84
C THR A 8 -13.92 5.29 -6.58
N ARG A 9 -12.67 5.77 -6.46
CA ARG A 9 -12.14 6.86 -5.62
C ARG A 9 -12.66 7.02 -4.18
N ALA A 10 -11.91 6.45 -3.23
CA ALA A 10 -11.64 7.05 -1.93
C ALA A 10 -10.13 7.25 -1.74
N PHE A 11 -9.70 8.48 -1.39
CA PHE A 11 -8.29 8.76 -1.04
C PHE A 11 -8.06 8.42 0.43
N ALA A 12 -7.59 7.20 0.68
CA ALA A 12 -7.17 6.81 2.02
C ALA A 12 -5.73 7.25 2.29
N GLN A 13 -5.54 8.20 3.21
CA GLN A 13 -4.29 8.39 3.94
C GLN A 13 -4.27 7.42 5.13
N TRP A 14 -3.10 7.02 5.58
CA TRP A 14 -2.88 5.96 6.57
C TRP A 14 -1.59 6.31 7.31
N SER A 15 -1.63 6.19 8.63
CA SER A 15 -0.47 6.29 9.53
C SER A 15 -0.15 4.91 10.13
N SER A 16 0.87 4.81 10.98
CA SER A 16 1.34 3.53 11.54
C SER A 16 0.25 2.75 12.30
N ASP A 17 -0.77 3.44 12.81
CA ASP A 17 -1.81 2.88 13.68
C ASP A 17 -3.24 3.42 13.37
N SER A 18 -3.46 4.12 12.25
CA SER A 18 -4.79 4.64 11.87
C SER A 18 -4.99 4.77 10.35
N VAL A 19 -6.25 4.68 9.93
CA VAL A 19 -6.73 5.04 8.58
C VAL A 19 -7.35 6.44 8.68
N SER A 20 -6.93 7.35 7.81
CA SER A 20 -7.52 8.69 7.68
C SER A 20 -7.92 8.86 6.22
N ILE A 21 -9.21 8.75 5.91
CA ILE A 21 -9.70 9.02 4.56
C ILE A 21 -9.71 10.55 4.39
N LEU A 22 -8.89 11.07 3.47
CA LEU A 22 -8.81 12.49 3.17
C LEU A 22 -9.94 12.83 2.18
N TYR A 23 -10.93 13.56 2.65
CA TYR A 23 -11.91 14.25 1.80
C TYR A 23 -11.34 15.61 1.40
N HIS A 24 -11.66 16.06 0.18
CA HIS A 24 -11.18 17.31 -0.37
C HIS A 24 -11.88 18.54 0.26
N SER A 25 -11.84 18.67 1.59
CA SER A 25 -11.97 19.94 2.37
C SER A 25 -12.04 19.73 3.90
N GLU A 26 -12.18 18.51 4.44
CA GLU A 26 -12.19 18.29 5.90
C GLU A 26 -11.49 16.98 6.30
N THR A 27 -10.42 17.08 7.11
CA THR A 27 -9.75 15.94 7.73
C THR A 27 -10.57 15.40 8.89
N ARG A 28 -11.29 14.28 8.70
CA ARG A 28 -11.91 13.52 9.81
C ARG A 28 -11.14 12.22 10.05
N THR A 29 -10.61 12.08 11.26
CA THR A 29 -9.97 10.84 11.73
C THR A 29 -11.08 9.94 12.29
N LEU A 30 -11.35 8.80 11.64
CA LEU A 30 -12.39 7.86 12.09
C LEU A 30 -11.75 6.64 12.77
N HIS A 31 -12.17 6.39 14.02
CA HIS A 31 -11.80 5.22 14.79
C HIS A 31 -12.78 4.09 14.50
N VAL A 32 -12.33 3.02 13.84
CA VAL A 32 -13.13 1.79 13.68
C VAL A 32 -12.82 0.86 14.85
N PRO A 33 -13.83 0.39 15.61
CA PRO A 33 -13.63 -0.60 16.66
C PRO A 33 -13.55 -2.00 16.01
N LEU A 34 -12.41 -2.32 15.41
CA LEU A 34 -12.11 -3.69 15.03
C LEU A 34 -11.51 -4.37 16.27
N SER A 35 -12.16 -5.41 16.78
CA SER A 35 -11.70 -6.15 17.96
C SER A 35 -10.40 -6.89 17.64
N GLY A 36 -9.28 -6.21 17.85
CA GLY A 36 -7.92 -6.69 17.58
C GLY A 36 -7.05 -5.61 16.92
N ARG A 37 -5.74 -5.62 17.19
CA ARG A 37 -4.82 -4.66 16.56
C ARG A 37 -4.65 -5.02 15.08
N LEU A 38 -5.46 -4.41 14.21
CA LEU A 38 -5.42 -4.63 12.77
C LEU A 38 -4.05 -4.26 12.21
N SER A 39 -3.45 -5.15 11.41
CA SER A 39 -2.15 -4.91 10.80
C SER A 39 -2.30 -4.64 9.31
N ILE A 40 -2.34 -3.36 8.94
CA ILE A 40 -2.56 -2.97 7.54
C ILE A 40 -1.25 -2.58 6.88
N VAL A 41 -0.91 -3.25 5.79
CA VAL A 41 0.32 -3.01 5.02
C VAL A 41 -0.06 -2.50 3.65
N ARG A 42 0.45 -1.32 3.32
CA ARG A 42 0.40 -0.80 1.96
C ARG A 42 1.49 -1.47 1.14
N VAL A 43 1.09 -2.18 0.10
CA VAL A 43 2.02 -2.64 -0.92
C VAL A 43 2.25 -1.50 -1.92
N GLN A 44 3.50 -1.35 -2.36
CA GLN A 44 3.90 -0.41 -3.40
C GLN A 44 4.87 -1.13 -4.33
N ASP A 45 5.64 -0.38 -5.12
CA ASP A 45 6.50 -0.90 -6.19
C ASP A 45 7.59 -1.88 -5.72
N GLU A 46 7.86 -1.98 -4.41
CA GLU A 46 8.77 -3.00 -3.86
C GLU A 46 8.17 -4.41 -3.79
N VAL A 47 6.89 -4.56 -4.15
CA VAL A 47 6.18 -5.85 -4.15
C VAL A 47 6.16 -6.42 -5.57
N ALA A 48 6.65 -7.65 -5.67
CA ALA A 48 6.50 -8.46 -6.87
C ALA A 48 5.48 -9.56 -6.61
N TRP A 49 4.66 -9.85 -7.62
CA TRP A 49 3.64 -10.88 -7.56
C TRP A 49 4.08 -12.08 -8.38
N GLU A 50 4.15 -13.25 -7.76
CA GLU A 50 4.35 -14.52 -8.45
C GLU A 50 3.02 -14.98 -9.05
N THR A 51 1.93 -14.80 -8.31
CA THR A 51 0.57 -15.02 -8.78
C THR A 51 -0.33 -13.96 -8.15
N PHE A 52 -0.73 -12.96 -8.93
CA PHE A 52 -1.57 -11.88 -8.42
C PHE A 52 -3.02 -12.34 -8.23
N PRO A 53 -3.70 -12.07 -7.09
CA PRO A 53 -3.17 -11.56 -5.82
C PRO A 53 -2.81 -12.68 -4.82
N ALA A 54 -2.76 -13.95 -5.22
CA ALA A 54 -2.58 -15.07 -4.30
C ALA A 54 -1.23 -15.10 -3.56
N THR A 55 -0.12 -14.80 -4.23
CA THR A 55 1.24 -14.93 -3.66
C THR A 55 2.18 -13.89 -4.24
N GLY A 56 2.98 -13.30 -3.37
CA GLY A 56 3.96 -12.30 -3.73
C GLY A 56 5.05 -12.18 -2.67
N TYR A 57 6.02 -11.33 -2.96
CA TYR A 57 7.10 -11.03 -2.05
C TYR A 57 7.45 -9.55 -2.09
N THR A 58 8.04 -9.07 -1.00
CA THR A 58 8.62 -7.73 -0.92
C THR A 58 10.11 -7.79 -0.63
N ILE A 59 10.87 -6.90 -1.23
CA ILE A 59 12.29 -6.73 -0.96
C ILE A 59 12.46 -5.51 -0.06
N LYS A 60 13.19 -5.69 1.04
CA LYS A 60 13.45 -4.62 2.00
C LYS A 60 14.94 -4.50 2.31
N PRO A 61 15.48 -3.27 2.43
CA PRO A 61 16.83 -3.09 2.93
C PRO A 61 16.89 -3.44 4.42
N ASP A 62 17.98 -4.04 4.88
CA ASP A 62 18.15 -4.42 6.29
C ASP A 62 18.67 -3.26 7.14
N ARG A 63 19.12 -2.18 6.50
CA ARG A 63 19.55 -0.95 7.14
C ARG A 63 18.88 0.24 6.50
N ARG A 64 18.58 1.25 7.31
CA ARG A 64 18.09 2.55 6.87
C ARG A 64 18.95 3.64 7.47
N PHE A 65 19.20 4.66 6.69
CA PHE A 65 19.95 5.82 7.13
C PHE A 65 18.99 6.83 7.74
N SER A 66 19.20 7.12 9.02
CA SER A 66 18.36 8.01 9.82
C SER A 66 18.52 9.47 9.40
N LYS A 67 17.58 10.32 9.83
CA LYS A 67 17.73 11.78 9.70
C LYS A 67 18.96 12.32 10.47
N SER A 68 19.40 11.60 11.52
CA SER A 68 20.52 11.99 12.38
C SER A 68 21.90 11.66 11.81
N GLY A 69 22.00 11.15 10.58
CA GLY A 69 23.31 10.84 10.00
C GLY A 69 23.79 9.40 10.22
N THR A 70 22.95 8.48 10.71
CA THR A 70 23.42 7.17 11.18
C THR A 70 22.67 6.02 10.52
N TRP A 71 23.40 4.96 10.19
CA TRP A 71 22.79 3.68 9.78
C TRP A 71 22.13 3.00 10.98
N THR A 72 20.87 2.57 10.79
CA THR A 72 20.10 1.84 11.79
C THR A 72 19.54 0.57 11.18
N VAL A 73 19.48 -0.51 11.97
CA VAL A 73 18.86 -1.77 11.55
C VAL A 73 17.37 -1.54 11.28
N ALA A 74 16.92 -1.89 10.09
CA ALA A 74 15.52 -1.84 9.71
C ALA A 74 14.80 -3.08 10.24
N ARG A 75 13.75 -2.87 11.05
CA ARG A 75 12.91 -3.95 11.57
C ARG A 75 11.65 -4.07 10.73
N HIS A 76 11.50 -5.19 10.04
CA HIS A 76 10.32 -5.50 9.20
C HIS A 76 9.25 -6.30 9.94
N GLY A 77 9.14 -6.11 11.26
CA GLY A 77 8.32 -6.94 12.14
C GLY A 77 6.82 -6.94 11.79
N LYS A 78 6.31 -5.84 11.22
CA LYS A 78 4.90 -5.76 10.76
C LYS A 78 4.60 -6.78 9.66
N LEU A 79 5.50 -6.92 8.68
CA LEU A 79 5.36 -7.87 7.56
C LEU A 79 5.49 -9.33 7.97
N ARG A 80 6.07 -9.60 9.15
CA ARG A 80 6.26 -10.95 9.70
C ARG A 80 5.17 -11.36 10.69
N ARG A 81 4.13 -10.54 10.84
CA ARG A 81 2.97 -10.90 11.67
C ARG A 81 2.21 -12.08 11.04
N PRO A 82 1.53 -12.90 11.85
CA PRO A 82 0.74 -14.03 11.35
C PRO A 82 -0.34 -13.62 10.34
N ALA A 83 -0.90 -12.42 10.50
CA ALA A 83 -1.91 -11.87 9.61
C ALA A 83 -1.65 -10.38 9.33
N ASN A 84 -1.69 -10.01 8.05
CA ASN A 84 -1.62 -8.64 7.56
C ASN A 84 -2.71 -8.41 6.51
N GLU A 85 -3.44 -7.31 6.65
CA GLU A 85 -4.34 -6.83 5.59
C GLU A 85 -3.51 -6.06 4.57
N LEU A 86 -3.52 -6.50 3.31
CA LEU A 86 -2.79 -5.82 2.24
C LEU A 86 -3.71 -4.91 1.44
N ILE A 87 -3.21 -3.71 1.15
CA ILE A 87 -3.86 -2.74 0.27
C ILE A 87 -2.87 -2.25 -0.79
N ALA A 88 -3.34 -2.07 -2.02
CA ALA A 88 -2.53 -1.62 -3.15
C ALA A 88 -3.15 -0.40 -3.82
N TYR A 89 -2.31 0.49 -4.36
CA TYR A 89 -2.78 1.59 -5.21
C TYR A 89 -2.54 1.21 -6.67
N ILE A 90 -3.61 0.90 -7.40
CA ILE A 90 -3.57 0.40 -8.78
C ILE A 90 -4.43 1.34 -9.63
N SER A 91 -3.85 1.88 -10.71
CA SER A 91 -4.55 2.76 -11.66
C SER A 91 -5.31 3.94 -11.00
N GLY A 92 -4.72 4.52 -9.95
CA GLY A 92 -5.31 5.67 -9.27
C GLY A 92 -6.32 5.33 -8.16
N ILE A 93 -6.46 4.05 -7.81
CA ILE A 93 -7.49 3.56 -6.87
C ILE A 93 -6.87 2.62 -5.84
N TRP A 94 -7.25 2.80 -4.57
CA TRP A 94 -6.90 1.87 -3.50
C TRP A 94 -7.75 0.61 -3.56
N HIS A 95 -7.10 -0.54 -3.61
CA HIS A 95 -7.72 -1.85 -3.62
C HIS A 95 -7.36 -2.61 -2.34
N TYR A 96 -8.35 -3.17 -1.67
CA TYR A 96 -8.11 -4.15 -0.62
C TYR A 96 -7.86 -5.52 -1.23
N LEU A 97 -6.69 -6.09 -0.97
CA LEU A 97 -6.25 -7.34 -1.56
C LEU A 97 -6.57 -8.56 -0.70
N GLY A 98 -7.02 -8.38 0.55
CA GLY A 98 -7.30 -9.46 1.48
C GLY A 98 -6.29 -9.58 2.62
N THR A 99 -6.44 -10.66 3.38
CA THR A 99 -5.59 -11.03 4.50
C THR A 99 -4.48 -11.97 4.04
N TYR A 100 -3.25 -11.68 4.45
CA TYR A 100 -2.05 -12.40 4.08
C TYR A 100 -1.28 -12.87 5.30
N GLU A 101 -0.73 -14.06 5.20
CA GLU A 101 0.21 -14.60 6.17
C GLU A 101 1.65 -14.45 5.68
N PHE A 102 2.57 -14.39 6.63
CA PHE A 102 3.99 -14.52 6.38
C PHE A 102 4.33 -15.97 6.03
N VAL A 103 5.06 -16.18 4.93
CA VAL A 103 5.52 -17.51 4.49
C VAL A 103 6.99 -17.72 4.82
N SER A 104 7.86 -16.82 4.36
CA SER A 104 9.31 -16.96 4.54
C SER A 104 10.04 -15.62 4.50
N SER A 105 11.25 -15.63 5.07
CA SER A 105 12.18 -14.50 5.04
C SER A 105 13.56 -15.03 4.69
N GLU A 106 14.13 -14.56 3.59
CA GLU A 106 15.42 -15.00 3.08
C GLU A 106 16.30 -13.81 2.69
N LYS A 107 17.62 -14.00 2.71
CA LYS A 107 18.55 -12.97 2.24
C LYS A 107 18.39 -12.81 0.73
N PHE A 108 18.24 -11.56 0.29
CA PHE A 108 18.08 -11.24 -1.12
C PHE A 108 19.46 -10.93 -1.73
N PRO A 109 19.90 -11.65 -2.77
CA PRO A 109 21.23 -11.47 -3.34
C PRO A 109 21.41 -10.10 -4.00
N PRO A 110 22.53 -9.39 -3.77
CA PRO A 110 22.81 -8.10 -4.39
C PRO A 110 22.84 -8.13 -5.92
N LEU A 111 23.31 -9.23 -6.52
CA LEU A 111 23.35 -9.39 -7.99
C LEU A 111 21.95 -9.33 -8.61
N VAL A 112 20.96 -9.96 -7.96
CA VAL A 112 19.56 -10.00 -8.43
C VAL A 112 18.89 -8.63 -8.27
N PHE A 113 19.37 -7.78 -7.36
CA PHE A 113 18.85 -6.41 -7.21
C PHE A 113 18.98 -5.59 -8.50
N ARG A 114 20.05 -5.80 -9.28
CA ARG A 114 20.28 -5.12 -10.56
C ARG A 114 19.27 -5.51 -11.64
N GLU A 115 18.68 -6.70 -11.51
CA GLU A 115 17.73 -7.29 -12.46
C GLU A 115 16.29 -6.88 -12.17
N LEU A 116 16.02 -6.28 -11.00
CA LEU A 116 14.70 -5.76 -10.67
C LEU A 116 14.29 -4.61 -11.60
N SER A 117 12.98 -4.40 -11.74
CA SER A 117 12.47 -3.22 -12.43
C SER A 117 13.00 -1.93 -11.80
N GLU A 118 13.19 -0.87 -12.59
CA GLU A 118 13.65 0.41 -12.07
C GLU A 118 12.77 0.94 -10.94
N GLN A 119 11.46 0.70 -11.02
CA GLN A 119 10.51 1.12 -9.98
C GLN A 119 10.79 0.39 -8.66
N ALA A 120 10.98 -0.93 -8.70
CA ALA A 120 11.34 -1.70 -7.51
C ALA A 120 12.69 -1.27 -6.94
N GLN A 121 13.71 -1.06 -7.79
CA GLN A 121 15.02 -0.56 -7.36
C GLN A 121 14.91 0.81 -6.66
N ARG A 122 14.29 1.80 -7.32
CA ARG A 122 14.07 3.15 -6.74
C ARG A 122 13.33 3.09 -5.42
N ARG A 123 12.37 2.18 -5.31
CA ARG A 123 11.57 2.02 -4.11
C ARG A 123 12.38 1.44 -2.95
N VAL A 124 13.18 0.40 -3.17
CA VAL A 124 14.09 -0.16 -2.15
C VAL A 124 15.11 0.90 -1.69
N VAL A 125 15.68 1.68 -2.61
CA VAL A 125 16.57 2.82 -2.30
C VAL A 125 15.86 3.85 -1.41
N THR A 126 14.62 4.19 -1.75
CA THR A 126 13.80 5.13 -0.97
C THR A 126 13.51 4.62 0.44
N LEU A 127 13.33 3.31 0.62
CA LEU A 127 13.15 2.68 1.93
C LEU A 127 14.43 2.72 2.78
N ALA A 128 15.60 2.73 2.14
CA ALA A 128 16.90 2.80 2.82
C ALA A 128 17.29 4.23 3.22
N GLY A 129 16.80 5.29 2.55
CA GLY A 129 17.16 6.64 2.96
C GLY A 129 16.59 7.80 2.12
N SER A 130 17.08 8.99 2.43
CA SER A 130 16.62 10.25 1.83
C SER A 130 17.15 10.46 0.42
N LYS A 131 16.39 11.23 -0.37
CA LYS A 131 16.67 11.53 -1.80
C LYS A 131 18.10 12.01 -2.07
N ARG A 132 18.68 12.78 -1.15
CA ARG A 132 20.05 13.34 -1.29
C ARG A 132 21.15 12.28 -1.35
N ARG A 133 20.88 11.04 -0.94
CA ARG A 133 21.84 9.93 -0.98
C ARG A 133 21.35 8.75 -1.81
N HIS A 134 20.36 8.94 -2.67
CA HIS A 134 19.82 7.82 -3.45
C HIS A 134 20.88 7.15 -4.31
N ASP A 135 21.75 7.91 -4.95
CA ASP A 135 22.83 7.37 -5.79
C ASP A 135 23.83 6.54 -4.95
N GLU A 136 24.28 7.08 -3.82
CA GLU A 136 25.17 6.37 -2.89
C GLU A 136 24.53 5.08 -2.36
N ILE A 137 23.28 5.16 -1.90
CA ILE A 137 22.52 4.01 -1.39
C ILE A 137 22.32 2.96 -2.48
N GLN A 138 22.07 3.38 -3.71
CA GLN A 138 21.91 2.48 -4.84
C GLN A 138 23.19 1.69 -5.08
N SER A 139 24.36 2.34 -5.12
CA SER A 139 25.65 1.65 -5.22
C SER A 139 25.86 0.67 -4.07
N MET A 140 25.64 1.10 -2.82
CA MET A 140 25.79 0.25 -1.64
C MET A 140 24.88 -1.00 -1.66
N LEU A 141 23.66 -0.89 -2.20
CA LEU A 141 22.76 -2.04 -2.37
C LEU A 141 23.24 -2.97 -3.50
N GLN A 142 23.72 -2.40 -4.61
CA GLN A 142 24.22 -3.14 -5.78
C GLN A 142 25.54 -3.88 -5.50
N ASP A 143 26.35 -3.35 -4.60
CA ASP A 143 27.64 -3.93 -4.19
C ASP A 143 27.48 -4.85 -2.96
N GLY A 144 26.28 -4.90 -2.37
CA GLY A 144 25.96 -5.77 -1.24
C GLY A 144 26.43 -5.26 0.11
N GLU A 145 26.98 -4.04 0.18
CA GLU A 145 27.28 -3.37 1.44
C GLU A 145 26.02 -3.27 2.30
N ILE A 146 24.89 -2.86 1.72
CA ILE A 146 23.59 -2.94 2.39
C ILE A 146 22.90 -4.24 1.97
N SER A 147 22.85 -5.20 2.90
CA SER A 147 22.07 -6.41 2.69
C SER A 147 20.57 -6.13 2.57
N MET A 148 19.90 -7.00 1.83
CA MET A 148 18.46 -6.98 1.65
C MET A 148 17.84 -8.30 2.10
N THR A 149 16.55 -8.23 2.44
CA THR A 149 15.73 -9.39 2.78
C THR A 149 14.52 -9.45 1.85
N LYS A 150 14.27 -10.63 1.28
CA LYS A 150 13.01 -10.98 0.62
C LYS A 150 12.06 -11.57 1.64
N ILE A 151 10.84 -11.04 1.68
CA ILE A 151 9.77 -11.49 2.56
C ILE A 151 8.61 -11.95 1.69
N THR A 152 8.34 -13.25 1.70
CA THR A 152 7.27 -13.87 0.93
C THR A 152 6.00 -13.96 1.77
N PHE A 153 4.86 -13.71 1.13
CA PHE A 153 3.55 -13.75 1.75
C PHE A 153 2.52 -14.39 0.83
N ARG A 154 1.50 -14.98 1.45
CA ARG A 154 0.41 -15.68 0.76
C ARG A 154 -0.93 -15.19 1.27
N ARG A 155 -1.87 -14.98 0.36
CA ARG A 155 -3.25 -14.63 0.69
C ARG A 155 -3.95 -15.84 1.31
N VAL A 156 -4.56 -15.64 2.46
CA VAL A 156 -5.31 -16.68 3.20
C VAL A 156 -6.80 -16.42 3.23
N GLY A 157 -7.24 -15.20 2.90
CA GLY A 157 -8.67 -14.89 2.85
C GLY A 157 -8.97 -13.41 2.68
N VAL A 158 -10.18 -13.04 3.07
CA VAL A 158 -10.70 -11.68 3.12
C VAL A 158 -11.28 -11.44 4.51
N ASN A 159 -10.90 -10.33 5.12
CA ASN A 159 -11.53 -9.84 6.32
C ASN A 159 -12.84 -9.15 5.95
N GLN A 160 -13.96 -9.88 6.09
CA GLN A 160 -15.27 -9.40 5.64
C GLN A 160 -15.68 -8.09 6.33
N GLY A 161 -15.40 -7.93 7.62
CA GLY A 161 -15.73 -6.68 8.33
C GLY A 161 -14.97 -5.47 7.81
N LEU A 162 -13.70 -5.63 7.44
CA LEU A 162 -12.93 -4.57 6.77
C LEU A 162 -13.45 -4.31 5.34
N TRP A 163 -13.80 -5.36 4.61
CA TRP A 163 -14.39 -5.24 3.27
C TRP A 163 -15.70 -4.44 3.29
N ASP A 164 -16.65 -4.82 4.15
CA ASP A 164 -17.94 -4.15 4.29
C ASP A 164 -17.77 -2.69 4.74
N PHE A 165 -16.81 -2.45 5.65
CA PHE A 165 -16.47 -1.09 6.08
C PHE A 165 -15.95 -0.25 4.90
N LEU A 166 -15.04 -0.79 4.09
CA LEU A 166 -14.51 -0.07 2.93
C LEU A 166 -15.59 0.16 1.86
N ALA A 167 -16.46 -0.82 1.63
CA ALA A 167 -17.54 -0.73 0.65
C ALA A 167 -18.60 0.32 1.02
N SER A 168 -19.04 0.34 2.29
CA SER A 168 -20.06 1.30 2.77
C SER A 168 -19.66 2.78 2.70
N HIS A 169 -18.36 3.08 2.54
CA HIS A 169 -17.85 4.44 2.40
C HIS A 169 -17.61 4.86 0.94
N VAL A 170 -17.83 3.95 -0.02
CA VAL A 170 -17.82 4.27 -1.46
C VAL A 170 -19.18 4.85 -1.88
N ASP A 171 -20.28 4.31 -1.37
CA ASP A 171 -21.64 4.67 -1.79
C ASP A 171 -22.07 6.09 -1.36
N LEU A 172 -21.46 6.65 -0.31
CA LEU A 172 -21.72 8.03 0.14
C LEU A 172 -21.16 9.11 -0.80
N ASN A 173 -20.37 8.75 -1.82
CA ASN A 173 -19.78 9.70 -2.78
C ASN A 173 -20.50 9.72 -4.13
N THR A 174 -21.48 8.82 -4.37
CA THR A 174 -22.20 8.73 -5.65
C THR A 174 -23.50 9.52 -5.70
N ASP A 175 -24.04 9.96 -4.56
CA ASP A 175 -25.31 10.71 -4.49
C ASP A 175 -25.16 12.23 -4.63
N GLY A 176 -23.96 12.74 -4.89
CA GLY A 176 -23.67 14.17 -5.01
C GLY A 176 -23.86 14.80 -6.40
N ASN A 177 -24.35 14.04 -7.38
CA ASN A 177 -24.56 14.51 -8.75
C ASN A 177 -26.06 14.36 -9.14
N GLN A 178 -26.95 14.98 -8.37
CA GLN A 178 -28.27 15.32 -8.89
C GLN A 178 -28.14 16.59 -9.73
N GLU A 179 -28.51 16.44 -10.99
CA GLU A 179 -28.66 17.48 -11.99
C GLU A 179 -29.60 18.58 -11.46
N GLU A 180 -29.06 19.75 -11.12
CA GLU A 180 -29.84 20.99 -11.16
C GLU A 180 -30.04 21.37 -12.65
N GLY A 181 -30.91 20.62 -13.32
CA GLY A 181 -31.54 21.04 -14.57
C GLY A 181 -32.76 21.88 -14.20
N GLY A 182 -32.54 23.19 -14.10
CA GLY A 182 -33.56 24.18 -13.78
C GLY A 182 -34.77 24.08 -14.74
N ASP A 183 -35.92 23.99 -14.10
CA ASP A 183 -37.25 24.27 -14.60
C ASP A 183 -37.35 25.75 -14.98
N ASP A 184 -37.53 26.06 -16.27
CA ASP A 184 -38.04 27.34 -16.73
C ASP A 184 -39.13 27.03 -17.77
N SER A 185 -40.33 26.82 -17.26
CA SER A 185 -41.57 26.81 -18.02
C SER A 185 -41.93 28.22 -18.53
N GLU A 186 -42.10 28.31 -19.85
CA GLU A 186 -43.06 29.09 -20.64
C GLU A 186 -43.54 30.48 -20.14
N GLU A 187 -43.41 31.50 -21.01
CA GLU A 187 -44.54 32.38 -21.30
C GLU A 187 -44.48 32.90 -22.75
N MET A 188 -45.63 32.81 -23.42
CA MET A 188 -45.91 33.29 -24.78
C MET A 188 -46.16 34.80 -24.78
N ASP A 189 -45.63 35.50 -25.77
CA ASP A 189 -46.37 36.34 -26.74
C ASP A 189 -45.42 36.96 -27.79
#